data_AF-A0A8C7RY85-F1
#
_entry.id   AF-A0A8C7RY85-F1
#
_cell.length_a   1.000
_cell.length_b   1.000
_cell.length_c   1.000
_cell.angle_alpha   90.00
_cell.angle_beta   90.00
_cell.angle_gamma   90.00
#
_symmetry.space_group_name_H-M   'P 1'
#
loop_
_entity.id
_entity.type
_entity.pdbx_description
1 polymer ?
#
loop_
_entity_poly.entity_id
_entity_poly.type
_entity_poly.pdbx_seq_one_letter_code
_entity_poly.pdbx_strand_id
1 'polypeptide(L)'
;MQVKKQRGSDRSTGEGTRKKSSCFSNIKIFLISECALMLAQGTVGAYLVSVLTTLERRFNLQSADVGVIASSFEIGNLALILFVSYFGAKANRPRLIGCGGIVMALGALLSALPEFLTKQYEHKPGQTWRTEVGRNGCANSTRNGGQYIEELCSNKANTNMMYLLLIGAQMLLGIGATPVQPLGVSYIDDHVKRKDSSLYIGIVFSTLVFGPACGFLLGSLCTKFYVDFLFIDTSKLDITSDDPRWIGAWWGGFLLCGALLFFSSLFMFGFPQTLSDREKDRDGGGESEQAMLPSTSLPLDYNEMPKSSNGVVHNNHEPVNGPTCFQQLRVIPKVTKHLLSNPVYTCITLAACMEIGVVAGFAAFLGKYLEQQFNLTTSSANQLLGMTAIPCACLGIFLGGLLVKKLNLSALGAIRMAMLVNLISTACYVSFLFLGCDTGPVAGVTIPYGNETLQVGEKPEVPCMSNCNCYTSSVSPVCGSNGVTYLSSCFAGCTTTNLTGCTCISSDSEMATAVPGKCPSPGCQEAFLTFLCVICACCMIGSMAQTPSVIILIRTVSPELKSYALGVLFLLLRLLGKL
;
A
#
# COMPACT_ATOMS: atom_id res chain seq x y z
N MET A 1 7.45 89.35 4.72
CA MET A 1 6.03 89.19 4.32
C MET A 1 5.99 88.07 3.28
N GLN A 2 5.69 86.85 3.74
CA GLN A 2 4.56 86.02 3.28
C GLN A 2 4.81 85.30 1.93
N VAL A 3 4.96 83.97 1.93
CA VAL A 3 3.91 82.94 1.62
C VAL A 3 4.20 82.35 0.22
N LYS A 4 4.05 81.07 -0.15
CA LYS A 4 3.76 79.76 0.47
C LYS A 4 3.71 78.76 -0.70
N LYS A 5 4.36 77.59 -0.54
CA LYS A 5 3.92 76.21 -0.85
C LYS A 5 2.82 76.02 -1.93
N GLN A 6 3.01 75.06 -2.86
CA GLN A 6 2.35 73.73 -2.87
C GLN A 6 2.14 73.08 -4.26
N ARG A 7 2.62 71.82 -4.38
CA ARG A 7 2.14 70.63 -5.13
C ARG A 7 1.58 70.73 -6.57
N GLY A 8 2.09 69.82 -7.41
CA GLY A 8 1.28 68.66 -7.86
C GLY A 8 1.39 68.24 -9.34
N SER A 9 1.79 66.98 -9.54
CA SER A 9 1.39 66.03 -10.63
C SER A 9 1.71 66.37 -12.09
N ASP A 10 2.54 65.55 -12.75
CA ASP A 10 1.99 64.46 -13.56
C ASP A 10 3.00 63.43 -14.06
N ARG A 11 2.48 62.21 -14.18
CA ARG A 11 3.09 60.93 -14.55
C ARG A 11 3.57 60.91 -16.01
N SER A 12 4.61 60.11 -16.28
CA SER A 12 4.53 59.08 -17.34
C SER A 12 5.61 57.99 -17.18
N THR A 13 5.11 56.81 -16.81
CA THR A 13 5.47 55.48 -17.31
C THR A 13 6.94 55.03 -17.33
N GLY A 14 7.35 54.40 -16.22
CA GLY A 14 8.32 53.30 -16.26
C GLY A 14 7.65 52.04 -16.80
N GLU A 15 8.23 51.45 -17.83
CA GLU A 15 7.89 50.13 -18.35
C GLU A 15 8.10 49.07 -17.26
N GLY A 16 7.02 48.69 -16.58
CA GLY A 16 6.99 47.48 -15.78
C GLY A 16 6.91 46.27 -16.71
N THR A 17 8.05 45.62 -16.97
CA THR A 17 8.07 44.23 -17.45
C THR A 17 7.26 43.36 -16.49
N ARG A 18 6.00 43.09 -16.86
CA ARG A 18 5.21 41.99 -16.28
C ARG A 18 5.98 40.70 -16.56
N LYS A 19 6.79 40.24 -15.60
CA LYS A 19 7.28 38.86 -15.56
C LYS A 19 6.05 37.96 -15.76
N LYS A 20 5.98 37.27 -16.91
CA LYS A 20 4.97 36.24 -17.15
C LYS A 20 5.01 35.29 -15.96
N SER A 21 3.91 35.24 -15.22
CA SER A 21 3.69 34.28 -14.14
C SER A 21 3.92 32.88 -14.72
N SER A 22 5.06 32.26 -14.41
CA SER A 22 5.31 30.87 -14.79
C SER A 22 4.20 30.02 -14.17
N CYS A 23 3.57 29.16 -14.96
CA CYS A 23 2.55 28.21 -14.50
C CYS A 23 3.02 27.44 -13.24
N PHE A 24 4.33 27.20 -13.13
CA PHE A 24 4.96 26.48 -12.03
C PHE A 24 5.17 27.30 -10.73
N SER A 25 4.60 28.50 -10.63
CA SER A 25 4.61 29.31 -9.39
C SER A 25 3.28 29.21 -8.62
N ASN A 26 2.58 28.07 -8.69
CA ASN A 26 1.30 27.84 -8.02
C ASN A 26 1.32 26.54 -7.22
N ILE A 27 1.06 26.64 -5.91
CA ILE A 27 1.06 25.49 -4.99
C ILE A 27 -0.02 24.45 -5.31
N LYS A 28 -1.13 24.85 -5.93
CA LYS A 28 -2.20 23.93 -6.36
C LYS A 28 -1.74 23.04 -7.51
N ILE A 29 -0.89 23.56 -8.40
CA ILE A 29 -0.34 22.78 -9.51
C ILE A 29 0.71 21.81 -8.98
N PHE A 30 1.52 22.23 -8.00
CA PHE A 30 2.42 21.34 -7.27
C PHE A 30 1.66 20.20 -6.59
N LEU A 31 0.54 20.51 -5.92
CA LEU A 31 -0.34 19.50 -5.31
C LEU A 31 -0.81 18.47 -6.34
N ILE A 32 -1.28 18.91 -7.51
CA ILE A 32 -1.75 18.02 -8.57
C ILE A 32 -0.61 17.12 -9.07
N SER A 33 0.58 17.67 -9.31
CA SER A 33 1.73 16.86 -9.73
C SER A 33 2.17 15.86 -8.66
N GLU A 34 2.14 16.27 -7.38
CA GLU A 34 2.48 15.38 -6.25
C GLU A 34 1.46 14.25 -6.10
N CYS A 35 0.17 14.56 -6.21
CA CYS A 35 -0.91 13.59 -6.24
C CYS A 35 -0.75 12.60 -7.40
N ALA A 36 -0.44 13.07 -8.61
CA ALA A 36 -0.22 12.20 -9.77
C ALA A 36 0.97 11.25 -9.55
N LEU A 37 2.08 11.76 -8.99
CA LEU A 37 3.26 10.95 -8.68
C LEU A 37 2.97 9.92 -7.58
N MET A 38 2.30 10.30 -6.49
CA MET A 38 1.90 9.39 -5.41
C MET A 38 0.91 8.33 -5.89
N LEU A 39 -0.04 8.70 -6.75
CA LEU A 39 -0.98 7.75 -7.36
C LEU A 39 -0.23 6.71 -8.20
N ALA A 40 0.70 7.16 -9.06
CA ALA A 40 1.51 6.29 -9.89
C ALA A 40 2.40 5.37 -9.04
N GLN A 41 3.01 5.89 -7.97
CA GLN A 41 3.78 5.12 -7.00
C GLN A 41 2.92 4.04 -6.30
N GLY A 42 1.72 4.40 -5.84
CA GLY A 42 0.80 3.44 -5.22
C GLY A 42 0.31 2.37 -6.21
N THR A 43 0.07 2.78 -7.46
CA THR A 43 -0.35 1.88 -8.55
C THR A 43 0.71 0.84 -8.85
N VAL A 44 1.98 1.22 -9.03
CA VAL A 44 3.06 0.27 -9.35
C VAL A 44 3.31 -0.72 -8.21
N GLY A 45 3.22 -0.27 -6.95
CA GLY A 45 3.38 -1.13 -5.79
C GLY A 45 2.30 -2.22 -5.70
N ALA A 46 1.03 -1.85 -5.84
CA ALA A 46 -0.07 -2.82 -5.85
C ALA A 46 -0.11 -3.68 -7.11
N TYR A 47 0.33 -3.13 -8.26
CA TYR A 47 0.48 -3.91 -9.48
C TYR A 47 1.47 -5.06 -9.28
N LEU A 48 2.65 -4.81 -8.69
CA LEU A 48 3.60 -5.87 -8.34
C LEU A 48 2.91 -6.96 -7.52
N VAL A 49 2.25 -6.58 -6.42
CA VAL A 49 1.54 -7.53 -5.54
C VAL A 49 0.52 -8.37 -6.31
N SER A 50 -0.21 -7.75 -7.25
CA SER A 50 -1.21 -8.45 -8.07
C SER A 50 -0.63 -9.48 -9.05
N VAL A 51 0.62 -9.29 -9.50
CA VAL A 51 1.29 -10.19 -10.47
C VAL A 51 2.31 -11.13 -9.83
N LEU A 52 2.53 -11.07 -8.51
CA LEU A 52 3.50 -11.93 -7.80
C LEU A 52 3.28 -13.42 -8.08
N THR A 53 2.03 -13.89 -8.05
CA THR A 53 1.69 -15.30 -8.34
C THR A 53 1.95 -15.66 -9.80
N THR A 54 1.83 -14.69 -10.72
CA THR A 54 2.16 -14.89 -12.14
C THR A 54 3.67 -15.01 -12.32
N LEU A 55 4.46 -14.18 -11.61
CA LEU A 55 5.92 -14.26 -11.59
C LEU A 55 6.42 -15.57 -10.96
N GLU A 56 5.78 -16.02 -9.87
CA GLU A 56 6.06 -17.31 -9.22
C GLU A 56 5.96 -18.46 -10.22
N ARG A 57 4.85 -18.51 -10.97
CA ARG A 57 4.58 -19.54 -11.98
C ARG A 57 5.47 -19.41 -13.21
N ARG A 58 5.72 -18.19 -13.69
CA ARG A 58 6.52 -17.90 -14.90
C ARG A 58 7.99 -18.31 -14.70
N PHE A 59 8.57 -17.98 -13.56
CA PHE A 59 9.98 -18.22 -13.27
C PHE A 59 10.23 -19.44 -12.37
N ASN A 60 9.16 -20.17 -12.00
CA ASN A 60 9.20 -21.31 -11.10
C ASN A 60 9.94 -21.00 -9.78
N LEU A 61 9.59 -19.86 -9.19
CA LEU A 61 10.20 -19.36 -7.94
C LEU A 61 9.53 -19.98 -6.72
N GLN A 62 10.25 -20.13 -5.63
CA GLN A 62 9.63 -20.48 -4.34
C GLN A 62 8.91 -19.25 -3.77
N SER A 63 7.85 -19.43 -2.99
CA SER A 63 7.14 -18.31 -2.36
C SER A 63 8.05 -17.44 -1.47
N ALA A 64 9.13 -18.02 -0.93
CA ALA A 64 10.18 -17.27 -0.21
C ALA A 64 10.92 -16.29 -1.14
N ASP A 65 11.27 -16.70 -2.36
CA ASP A 65 11.97 -15.87 -3.35
C ASP A 65 11.06 -14.71 -3.78
N VAL A 66 9.78 -14.98 -4.03
CA VAL A 66 8.77 -13.97 -4.38
C VAL A 66 8.56 -12.97 -3.23
N GLY A 67 8.59 -13.44 -1.98
CA GLY A 67 8.61 -12.59 -0.79
C GLY A 67 9.83 -11.66 -0.72
N VAL A 68 11.00 -12.13 -1.15
CA VAL A 68 12.21 -11.30 -1.25
C VAL A 68 12.04 -10.22 -2.32
N ILE A 69 11.46 -10.53 -3.48
CA ILE A 69 11.16 -9.52 -4.52
C ILE A 69 10.24 -8.43 -3.96
N ALA A 70 9.13 -8.82 -3.33
CA ALA A 70 8.17 -7.88 -2.77
C ALA A 70 8.78 -6.99 -1.66
N SER A 71 9.63 -7.56 -0.81
CA SER A 71 10.30 -6.82 0.28
C SER A 71 11.48 -5.94 -0.19
N SER A 72 12.06 -6.20 -1.35
CA SER A 72 13.17 -5.43 -1.92
C SER A 72 12.85 -3.95 -2.12
N PHE A 73 11.58 -3.62 -2.40
CA PHE A 73 11.09 -2.24 -2.43
C PHE A 73 11.25 -1.54 -1.07
N GLU A 74 10.86 -2.21 0.02
CA GLU A 74 10.97 -1.67 1.37
C GLU A 74 12.44 -1.54 1.78
N ILE A 75 13.28 -2.53 1.44
CA ILE A 75 14.73 -2.50 1.70
C ILE A 75 15.38 -1.27 1.04
N GLY A 76 15.10 -1.03 -0.25
CA GLY A 76 15.65 0.12 -0.97
C GLY A 76 15.22 1.46 -0.38
N ASN A 77 13.98 1.57 0.08
CA ASN A 77 13.47 2.79 0.70
C ASN A 77 14.08 3.04 2.09
N LEU A 78 14.08 2.01 2.95
CA LEU A 78 14.61 2.08 4.31
C LEU A 78 16.10 2.45 4.35
N ALA A 79 16.87 2.00 3.36
CA ALA A 79 18.30 2.30 3.26
C ALA A 79 18.59 3.80 3.11
N LEU A 80 17.70 4.57 2.45
CA LEU A 80 17.96 5.96 2.09
C LEU A 80 17.03 6.99 2.74
N ILE A 81 15.93 6.59 3.37
CA ILE A 81 14.91 7.52 3.87
C ILE A 81 15.43 8.54 4.88
N LEU A 82 16.26 8.14 5.83
CA LEU A 82 16.86 9.09 6.78
C LEU A 82 17.84 10.05 6.10
N PHE A 83 18.65 9.53 5.18
CA PHE A 83 19.64 10.32 4.46
C PHE A 83 18.96 11.37 3.56
N VAL A 84 18.03 10.93 2.72
CA VAL A 84 17.29 11.79 1.78
C VAL A 84 16.42 12.78 2.54
N SER A 85 15.78 12.39 3.64
CA SER A 85 14.94 13.32 4.41
C SER A 85 15.75 14.39 5.16
N TYR A 86 16.98 14.08 5.57
CA TYR A 86 17.87 15.05 6.22
C TYR A 86 18.53 16.01 5.22
N PHE A 87 19.19 15.46 4.19
CA PHE A 87 19.94 16.27 3.21
C PHE A 87 19.02 16.89 2.15
N GLY A 88 17.97 16.18 1.75
CA GLY A 88 16.99 16.65 0.76
C GLY A 88 16.21 17.87 1.24
N ALA A 89 16.04 18.03 2.56
CA ALA A 89 15.43 19.22 3.14
C ALA A 89 16.21 20.52 2.83
N LYS A 90 17.53 20.41 2.68
CA LYS A 90 18.47 21.51 2.37
C LYS A 90 18.66 21.72 0.86
N ALA A 91 18.27 20.74 0.06
CA ALA A 91 18.36 20.79 -1.40
C ALA A 91 17.08 21.37 -2.02
N ASN A 92 17.05 21.44 -3.35
CA ASN A 92 15.85 21.81 -4.08
C ASN A 92 14.82 20.65 -4.06
N ARG A 93 13.89 20.68 -3.08
CA ARG A 93 12.97 19.59 -2.78
C ARG A 93 12.17 19.10 -4.02
N PRO A 94 11.48 19.96 -4.81
CA PRO A 94 10.76 19.50 -5.99
C PRO A 94 11.64 18.77 -7.01
N ARG A 95 12.85 19.26 -7.28
CA ARG A 95 13.77 18.58 -8.22
C ARG A 95 14.22 17.22 -7.70
N LEU A 96 14.44 17.09 -6.39
CA LEU A 96 14.82 15.81 -5.79
C LEU A 96 13.68 14.79 -5.83
N ILE A 97 12.43 15.23 -5.64
CA ILE A 97 11.22 14.42 -5.86
C ILE A 97 11.13 13.98 -7.33
N GLY A 98 11.37 14.90 -8.27
CA GLY A 98 11.47 14.60 -9.70
C GLY A 98 12.51 13.52 -9.99
N CYS A 99 13.76 13.69 -9.53
CA CYS A 99 14.80 12.67 -9.68
C CYS A 99 14.38 11.31 -9.11
N GLY A 100 13.75 11.28 -7.93
CA GLY A 100 13.18 10.07 -7.35
C GLY A 100 12.14 9.41 -8.27
N GLY A 101 11.24 10.21 -8.85
CA GLY A 101 10.25 9.74 -9.83
C GLY A 101 10.85 9.15 -11.11
N ILE A 102 11.95 9.72 -11.64
CA ILE A 102 12.66 9.14 -12.79
C ILE A 102 13.28 7.80 -12.40
N VAL A 103 13.91 7.71 -11.22
CA VAL A 103 14.49 6.45 -10.72
C VAL A 103 13.40 5.39 -10.55
N MET A 104 12.22 5.75 -10.05
CA MET A 104 11.06 4.85 -10.01
C MET A 104 10.63 4.40 -11.41
N ALA A 105 10.55 5.31 -12.38
CA ALA A 105 10.18 4.97 -13.75
C ALA A 105 11.19 3.98 -14.37
N LEU A 106 12.49 4.17 -14.16
CA LEU A 106 13.52 3.23 -14.57
C LEU A 106 13.36 1.87 -13.88
N GLY A 107 13.08 1.85 -12.57
CA GLY A 107 12.81 0.60 -11.85
C GLY A 107 11.57 -0.13 -12.37
N ALA A 108 10.50 0.60 -12.75
CA ALA A 108 9.32 0.01 -13.38
C ALA A 108 9.65 -0.59 -14.76
N LEU A 109 10.40 0.12 -15.60
CA LEU A 109 10.85 -0.40 -16.90
C LEU A 109 11.76 -1.62 -16.76
N LEU A 110 12.68 -1.60 -15.79
CA LEU A 110 13.52 -2.75 -15.45
C LEU A 110 12.72 -3.93 -14.91
N SER A 111 11.57 -3.68 -14.28
CA SER A 111 10.65 -4.75 -13.85
C SER A 111 10.00 -5.44 -15.05
N ALA A 112 9.76 -4.74 -16.16
CA ALA A 112 9.22 -5.32 -17.40
C ALA A 112 10.30 -6.02 -18.26
N LEU A 113 11.57 -5.63 -18.11
CA LEU A 113 12.69 -6.11 -18.91
C LEU A 113 12.86 -7.64 -18.97
N PRO A 114 12.63 -8.42 -17.89
CA PRO A 114 12.81 -9.86 -17.92
C PRO A 114 12.06 -10.51 -19.09
N GLU A 115 10.79 -10.17 -19.32
CA GLU A 115 10.01 -10.82 -20.41
C GLU A 115 10.72 -10.71 -21.76
N PHE A 116 11.27 -9.54 -22.08
CA PHE A 116 11.95 -9.27 -23.35
C PHE A 116 13.34 -9.92 -23.47
N LEU A 117 13.95 -10.32 -22.35
CA LEU A 117 15.24 -11.00 -22.32
C LEU A 117 15.10 -12.53 -22.30
N THR A 118 13.98 -13.07 -21.83
CA THR A 118 13.69 -14.50 -21.89
C THR A 118 13.35 -14.95 -23.31
N LYS A 119 13.84 -16.13 -23.68
CA LYS A 119 13.31 -16.84 -24.86
C LYS A 119 11.83 -17.17 -24.63
N GLN A 120 11.07 -17.24 -25.73
CA GLN A 120 9.65 -17.63 -25.76
C GLN A 120 9.39 -18.86 -24.88
N TYR A 121 8.24 -18.90 -24.21
CA TYR A 121 7.84 -20.05 -23.40
C TYR A 121 7.71 -21.29 -24.29
N GLU A 122 8.75 -22.12 -24.36
CA GLU A 122 8.71 -23.35 -25.16
C GLU A 122 7.92 -24.44 -24.40
N HIS A 123 6.73 -24.72 -24.92
CA HIS A 123 5.86 -25.80 -24.50
C HIS A 123 6.54 -27.15 -24.74
N LYS A 124 6.93 -27.88 -23.68
CA LYS A 124 7.27 -29.31 -23.77
C LYS A 124 6.08 -30.13 -23.25
N PRO A 125 5.19 -30.65 -24.12
CA PRO A 125 4.13 -31.55 -23.70
C PRO A 125 4.74 -32.87 -23.21
N GLY A 126 4.42 -33.30 -21.99
CA GLY A 126 4.69 -34.66 -21.51
C GLY A 126 5.66 -34.84 -20.34
N GLN A 127 6.16 -33.78 -19.67
CA GLN A 127 6.92 -33.97 -18.43
C GLN A 127 5.99 -34.05 -17.21
N THR A 128 5.74 -35.28 -16.77
CA THR A 128 5.22 -35.61 -15.43
C THR A 128 6.00 -34.86 -14.35
N TRP A 129 5.26 -34.17 -13.47
CA TRP A 129 5.74 -33.64 -12.19
C TRP A 129 6.43 -34.75 -11.39
N ARG A 130 7.77 -34.83 -11.47
CA ARG A 130 8.57 -35.56 -10.49
C ARG A 130 9.10 -34.55 -9.48
N THR A 131 8.51 -34.62 -8.30
CA THR A 131 8.98 -34.06 -7.04
C THR A 131 10.46 -34.41 -6.79
N GLU A 132 11.21 -33.41 -6.31
CA GLU A 132 12.36 -33.54 -5.39
C GLU A 132 13.74 -34.06 -5.83
N VAL A 133 14.14 -34.02 -7.11
CA VAL A 133 15.57 -34.25 -7.44
C VAL A 133 16.10 -33.22 -8.41
N GLY A 134 16.94 -32.29 -7.93
CA GLY A 134 17.68 -31.39 -8.83
C GLY A 134 18.32 -30.12 -8.25
N ARG A 135 18.27 -29.88 -6.92
CA ARG A 135 18.84 -28.64 -6.35
C ARG A 135 20.38 -28.61 -6.37
N ASN A 136 21.06 -29.75 -6.46
CA ASN A 136 22.53 -29.88 -6.28
C ASN A 136 23.30 -30.51 -7.48
N GLY A 137 22.78 -30.43 -8.71
CA GLY A 137 23.33 -31.18 -9.87
C GLY A 137 24.37 -30.49 -10.75
N CYS A 138 24.94 -29.33 -10.40
CA CYS A 138 26.06 -28.75 -11.17
C CYS A 138 27.38 -29.00 -10.39
N ALA A 139 27.76 -30.26 -10.20
CA ALA A 139 29.10 -30.65 -9.73
C ALA A 139 29.54 -32.00 -10.32
N ASN A 140 30.58 -31.91 -11.15
CA ASN A 140 31.41 -32.93 -11.80
C ASN A 140 30.78 -34.00 -12.72
N SER A 141 31.30 -33.97 -13.95
CA SER A 141 31.02 -34.80 -15.11
C SER A 141 31.05 -36.32 -14.88
N THR A 142 30.08 -37.00 -15.48
CA THR A 142 30.29 -38.27 -16.18
C THR A 142 29.36 -38.40 -17.40
N ARG A 143 29.90 -37.99 -18.54
CA ARG A 143 29.83 -38.65 -19.87
C ARG A 143 28.62 -39.58 -20.13
N ASN A 144 27.42 -38.98 -20.30
CA ASN A 144 26.37 -39.41 -21.27
C ASN A 144 25.06 -38.59 -21.20
N GLY A 145 25.01 -37.44 -20.49
CA GLY A 145 23.86 -36.53 -20.44
C GLY A 145 24.18 -35.05 -20.67
N GLY A 146 25.25 -34.75 -21.42
CA GLY A 146 25.83 -33.41 -21.53
C GLY A 146 24.87 -32.30 -21.98
N GLN A 147 24.07 -32.56 -23.03
CA GLN A 147 23.14 -31.55 -23.55
C GLN A 147 21.99 -31.21 -22.58
N TYR A 148 21.43 -32.21 -21.89
CA TYR A 148 20.34 -31.99 -20.93
C TYR A 148 20.80 -31.23 -19.69
N ILE A 149 22.01 -31.54 -19.18
CA ILE A 149 22.58 -30.86 -18.01
C ILE A 149 23.03 -29.44 -18.35
N GLU A 150 23.57 -29.21 -19.55
CA GLU A 150 23.95 -27.88 -20.02
C GLU A 150 22.73 -26.98 -20.26
N GLU A 151 21.65 -27.51 -20.85
CA GLU A 151 20.36 -26.82 -21.01
C GLU A 151 19.72 -26.52 -19.64
N LEU A 152 19.80 -27.44 -18.67
CA LEU A 152 19.28 -27.25 -17.31
C LEU A 152 20.09 -26.21 -16.50
N CYS A 153 21.43 -26.26 -16.52
CA CYS A 153 22.26 -25.26 -15.83
C CYS A 153 22.16 -23.89 -16.55
N SER A 154 21.96 -23.82 -17.87
CA SER A 154 21.69 -22.57 -18.63
C SER A 154 20.34 -21.96 -18.27
N ASN A 155 19.28 -22.77 -18.19
CA ASN A 155 17.95 -22.34 -17.75
C ASN A 155 17.99 -21.80 -16.30
N LYS A 156 18.72 -22.48 -15.41
CA LYS A 156 18.90 -22.03 -14.02
C LYS A 156 19.67 -20.71 -13.92
N ALA A 157 20.70 -20.51 -14.74
CA ALA A 157 21.46 -19.25 -14.79
C ALA A 157 20.59 -18.08 -15.29
N ASN A 158 19.75 -18.31 -16.31
CA ASN A 158 18.79 -17.32 -16.78
C ASN A 158 17.76 -16.97 -15.71
N THR A 159 17.14 -17.96 -15.05
CA THR A 159 16.18 -17.72 -13.96
C THR A 159 16.81 -16.92 -12.81
N ASN A 160 18.05 -17.24 -12.41
CA ASN A 160 18.77 -16.51 -11.37
C ASN A 160 19.06 -15.05 -11.78
N MET A 161 19.46 -14.81 -13.04
CA MET A 161 19.69 -13.46 -13.55
C MET A 161 18.40 -12.63 -13.51
N MET A 162 17.28 -13.21 -13.90
CA MET A 162 15.98 -12.52 -13.91
C MET A 162 15.46 -12.22 -12.51
N TYR A 163 15.65 -13.17 -11.60
CA TYR A 163 15.36 -12.98 -10.18
C TYR A 163 16.15 -11.79 -9.61
N LEU A 164 17.46 -11.72 -9.88
CA LEU A 164 18.31 -10.58 -9.47
C LEU A 164 17.92 -9.27 -10.14
N LEU A 165 17.50 -9.29 -11.40
CA LEU A 165 16.99 -8.11 -12.11
C LEU A 165 15.71 -7.58 -11.46
N LEU A 166 14.77 -8.46 -11.09
CA LEU A 166 13.54 -8.07 -10.41
C LEU A 166 13.84 -7.47 -9.02
N ILE A 167 14.76 -8.06 -8.25
CA ILE A 167 15.21 -7.48 -6.98
C ILE A 167 15.79 -6.09 -7.20
N GLY A 168 16.72 -5.94 -8.14
CA GLY A 168 17.34 -4.65 -8.45
C GLY A 168 16.32 -3.60 -8.90
N ALA A 169 15.33 -4.00 -9.70
CA ALA A 169 14.25 -3.15 -10.16
C ALA A 169 13.36 -2.67 -8.99
N GLN A 170 13.00 -3.56 -8.07
CA GLN A 170 12.23 -3.20 -6.87
C GLN A 170 13.03 -2.32 -5.90
N MET A 171 14.32 -2.58 -5.74
CA MET A 171 15.20 -1.69 -4.96
C MET A 171 15.24 -0.29 -5.55
N LEU A 172 15.34 -0.15 -6.87
CA LEU A 172 15.31 1.16 -7.55
C LEU A 172 13.98 1.87 -7.35
N LEU A 173 12.85 1.16 -7.46
CA LEU A 173 11.53 1.70 -7.11
C LEU A 173 11.48 2.20 -5.65
N GLY A 174 12.02 1.41 -4.71
CA GLY A 174 12.12 1.78 -3.30
C GLY A 174 12.95 3.04 -3.06
N ILE A 175 14.13 3.10 -3.68
CA ILE A 175 15.06 4.24 -3.64
C ILE A 175 14.37 5.50 -4.19
N GLY A 176 13.73 5.41 -5.35
CA GLY A 176 13.07 6.53 -6.01
C GLY A 176 11.84 7.04 -5.25
N ALA A 177 11.14 6.19 -4.52
CA ALA A 177 9.99 6.56 -3.68
C ALA A 177 10.39 7.34 -2.41
N THR A 178 11.67 7.26 -2.02
CA THR A 178 12.20 7.83 -0.78
C THR A 178 11.95 9.33 -0.60
N PRO A 179 12.29 10.22 -1.55
CA PRO A 179 12.07 11.66 -1.39
C PRO A 179 10.60 12.09 -1.45
N VAL A 180 9.72 11.30 -2.09
CA VAL A 180 8.38 11.74 -2.50
C VAL A 180 7.54 12.16 -1.28
N GLN A 181 7.35 11.25 -0.32
CA GLN A 181 6.48 11.53 0.83
C GLN A 181 7.06 12.57 1.81
N PRO A 182 8.30 12.44 2.33
CA PRO A 182 8.81 13.36 3.34
C PRO A 182 9.01 14.78 2.79
N LEU A 183 9.53 14.90 1.57
CA LEU A 183 9.84 16.19 0.97
C LEU A 183 8.59 16.83 0.35
N GLY A 184 7.69 16.05 -0.25
CA GLY A 184 6.43 16.54 -0.81
C GLY A 184 5.52 17.15 0.25
N VAL A 185 5.29 16.42 1.35
CA VAL A 185 4.46 16.89 2.47
C VAL A 185 5.06 18.14 3.13
N SER A 186 6.37 18.13 3.41
CA SER A 186 7.02 19.31 4.01
C SER A 186 7.05 20.51 3.08
N TYR A 187 7.21 20.32 1.76
CA TYR A 187 7.16 21.41 0.79
C TYR A 187 5.75 22.02 0.71
N ILE A 188 4.69 21.21 0.76
CA ILE A 188 3.30 21.70 0.81
C ILE A 188 3.06 22.51 2.08
N ASP A 189 3.45 21.99 3.24
CA ASP A 189 3.24 22.67 4.52
C ASP A 189 3.96 24.04 4.60
N ASP A 190 5.17 24.13 4.05
CA ASP A 190 5.98 25.36 4.10
C ASP A 190 5.39 26.48 3.21
N HIS A 191 4.64 26.13 2.15
CA HIS A 191 4.12 27.06 1.15
C HIS A 191 2.61 27.30 1.21
N VAL A 192 1.87 26.58 2.07
CA VAL A 192 0.43 26.77 2.28
C VAL A 192 0.20 27.49 3.62
N LYS A 193 -0.91 28.23 3.74
CA LYS A 193 -1.31 28.82 5.03
C LYS A 193 -1.52 27.71 6.08
N ARG A 194 -1.13 27.95 7.35
CA ARG A 194 -1.26 26.98 8.46
C ARG A 194 -2.66 26.34 8.58
N LYS A 195 -3.71 27.12 8.27
CA LYS A 195 -5.12 26.68 8.26
C LYS A 195 -5.44 25.71 7.11
N ASP A 196 -4.82 25.92 5.96
CA ASP A 196 -5.09 25.17 4.74
C ASP A 196 -4.21 23.93 4.58
N SER A 197 -3.04 23.89 5.26
CA SER A 197 -2.08 22.78 5.17
C SER A 197 -2.71 21.41 5.40
N SER A 198 -3.59 21.26 6.41
CA SER A 198 -4.26 19.99 6.71
C SER A 198 -5.13 19.46 5.57
N LEU A 199 -5.78 20.34 4.80
CA LEU A 199 -6.59 19.91 3.67
C LEU A 199 -5.71 19.40 2.52
N TYR A 200 -4.61 20.10 2.22
CA TYR A 200 -3.70 19.72 1.14
C TYR A 200 -3.02 18.38 1.48
N ILE A 201 -2.54 18.23 2.72
CA ILE A 201 -1.94 16.98 3.21
C ILE A 201 -2.97 15.83 3.18
N GLY A 202 -4.22 16.09 3.57
CA GLY A 202 -5.30 15.11 3.45
C GLY A 202 -5.54 14.66 2.01
N ILE A 203 -5.56 15.58 1.04
CA ILE A 203 -5.70 15.24 -0.39
C ILE A 203 -4.54 14.36 -0.88
N VAL A 204 -3.31 14.65 -0.48
CA VAL A 204 -2.13 13.85 -0.85
C VAL A 204 -2.24 12.43 -0.31
N PHE A 205 -2.53 12.25 0.99
CA PHE A 205 -2.64 10.93 1.58
C PHE A 205 -3.86 10.13 1.08
N SER A 206 -5.01 10.79 0.84
CA SER A 206 -6.15 10.14 0.19
C SER A 206 -5.79 9.61 -1.20
N THR A 207 -5.04 10.40 -1.97
CA THR A 207 -4.59 9.98 -3.32
C THR A 207 -3.63 8.79 -3.25
N LEU A 208 -2.73 8.78 -2.26
CA LEU A 208 -1.82 7.67 -2.02
C LEU A 208 -2.57 6.37 -1.71
N VAL A 209 -3.60 6.42 -0.86
CA VAL A 209 -4.42 5.24 -0.49
C VAL A 209 -5.30 4.77 -1.65
N PHE A 210 -5.67 5.66 -2.57
CA PHE A 210 -6.41 5.30 -3.78
C PHE A 210 -5.53 4.55 -4.82
N GLY A 211 -4.22 4.84 -4.88
CA GLY A 211 -3.29 4.23 -5.82
C GLY A 211 -3.33 2.69 -5.88
N PRO A 212 -3.32 1.97 -4.74
CA PRO A 212 -3.46 0.52 -4.73
C PRO A 212 -4.69 -0.03 -5.46
N ALA A 213 -5.84 0.64 -5.39
CA ALA A 213 -7.05 0.21 -6.12
C ALA A 213 -6.83 0.24 -7.64
N CYS A 214 -6.19 1.31 -8.15
CA CYS A 214 -5.80 1.39 -9.56
C CYS A 214 -4.80 0.28 -9.94
N GLY A 215 -3.84 -0.03 -9.08
CA GLY A 215 -2.84 -1.07 -9.32
C GLY A 215 -3.43 -2.48 -9.38
N PHE A 216 -4.31 -2.84 -8.45
CA PHE A 216 -5.00 -4.14 -8.47
C PHE A 216 -5.94 -4.27 -9.68
N LEU A 217 -6.65 -3.19 -10.04
CA LEU A 217 -7.49 -3.19 -11.25
C LEU A 217 -6.65 -3.37 -12.52
N LEU A 218 -5.53 -2.65 -12.63
CA LEU A 218 -4.59 -2.80 -13.74
C LEU A 218 -4.02 -4.22 -13.80
N GLY A 219 -3.69 -4.80 -12.63
CA GLY A 219 -3.29 -6.20 -12.48
C GLY A 219 -4.30 -7.16 -13.07
N SER A 220 -5.55 -7.06 -12.61
CA SER A 220 -6.68 -7.89 -13.08
C SER A 220 -6.94 -7.76 -14.58
N LEU A 221 -6.72 -6.57 -15.17
CA LEU A 221 -6.85 -6.38 -16.62
C LEU A 221 -5.67 -6.98 -17.38
N CYS A 222 -4.44 -6.77 -16.92
CA CYS A 222 -3.24 -7.28 -17.57
C CYS A 222 -3.19 -8.82 -17.55
N THR A 223 -3.68 -9.45 -16.48
CA THR A 223 -3.69 -10.90 -16.37
C THR A 223 -4.72 -11.59 -17.26
N LYS A 224 -5.72 -10.86 -17.79
CA LYS A 224 -6.68 -11.39 -18.77
C LYS A 224 -6.12 -11.57 -20.18
N PHE A 225 -4.99 -10.94 -20.49
CA PHE A 225 -4.30 -11.11 -21.78
C PHE A 225 -3.16 -12.10 -21.62
N TYR A 226 -2.99 -13.01 -22.60
CA TYR A 226 -1.93 -14.01 -22.56
C TYR A 226 -0.56 -13.33 -22.66
N VAL A 227 0.45 -13.82 -21.94
CA VAL A 227 1.77 -13.18 -21.84
C VAL A 227 2.42 -12.85 -23.19
N ASP A 228 2.24 -13.72 -24.18
CA ASP A 228 2.79 -13.61 -25.54
C ASP A 228 1.74 -13.19 -26.59
N PHE A 229 0.65 -12.52 -26.20
CA PHE A 229 -0.41 -12.11 -27.15
C PHE A 229 0.10 -11.26 -28.33
N LEU A 230 1.26 -10.59 -28.18
CA LEU A 230 1.92 -9.82 -29.23
C LEU A 230 2.75 -10.67 -30.20
N PHE A 231 3.17 -11.87 -29.77
CA PHE A 231 4.10 -12.73 -30.51
C PHE A 231 3.45 -13.99 -31.06
N ILE A 232 2.30 -14.41 -30.51
CA ILE A 232 1.60 -15.66 -30.87
C ILE A 232 0.11 -15.36 -31.14
N ASP A 233 -0.43 -16.02 -32.15
CA ASP A 233 -1.86 -16.02 -32.46
C ASP A 233 -2.63 -16.83 -31.39
N THR A 234 -3.24 -16.14 -30.43
CA THR A 234 -3.95 -16.73 -29.30
C THR A 234 -5.13 -17.60 -29.71
N SER A 235 -5.64 -17.44 -30.94
CA SER A 235 -6.68 -18.29 -31.52
C SER A 235 -6.25 -19.76 -31.75
N LYS A 236 -4.93 -20.03 -31.73
CA LYS A 236 -4.36 -21.38 -31.87
C LYS A 236 -4.04 -22.05 -30.53
N LEU A 237 -4.23 -21.37 -29.40
CA LEU A 237 -4.07 -21.94 -28.07
C LEU A 237 -5.43 -22.39 -27.53
N ASP A 238 -5.57 -23.70 -27.30
CA ASP A 238 -6.75 -24.33 -26.67
C ASP A 238 -6.77 -24.12 -25.14
N ILE A 239 -6.40 -22.92 -24.69
CA ILE A 239 -6.18 -22.59 -23.27
C ILE A 239 -6.92 -21.28 -22.94
N THR A 240 -7.83 -21.34 -21.97
CA THR A 240 -8.60 -20.18 -21.47
C THR A 240 -7.95 -19.55 -20.24
N SER A 241 -8.39 -18.35 -19.84
CA SER A 241 -7.87 -17.64 -18.65
C SER A 241 -8.02 -18.39 -17.34
N ASP A 242 -8.90 -19.40 -17.30
CA ASP A 242 -9.17 -20.23 -16.13
C ASP A 242 -8.26 -21.46 -16.04
N ASP A 243 -7.52 -21.79 -17.11
CA ASP A 243 -6.60 -22.94 -17.09
C ASP A 243 -5.38 -22.61 -16.22
N PRO A 244 -4.93 -23.54 -15.35
CA PRO A 244 -3.71 -23.39 -14.55
C PRO A 244 -2.41 -23.29 -15.36
N ARG A 245 -2.46 -23.24 -16.68
CA ARG A 245 -1.32 -22.97 -17.56
C ARG A 245 -1.33 -21.55 -18.12
N TRP A 246 -2.36 -20.75 -17.82
CA TRP A 246 -2.44 -19.36 -18.23
C TRP A 246 -1.46 -18.47 -17.47
N ILE A 247 -0.58 -17.79 -18.22
CA ILE A 247 0.31 -16.74 -17.71
C ILE A 247 -0.16 -15.43 -18.32
N GLY A 248 -0.57 -14.49 -17.47
CA GLY A 248 -1.02 -13.17 -17.88
C GLY A 248 0.12 -12.26 -18.34
N ALA A 249 -0.18 -11.22 -19.11
CA ALA A 249 0.76 -10.20 -19.59
C ALA A 249 1.23 -9.25 -18.48
N TRP A 250 1.96 -9.81 -17.50
CA TRP A 250 2.45 -9.18 -16.29
C TRP A 250 3.46 -8.04 -16.52
N TRP A 251 4.10 -7.99 -17.69
CA TRP A 251 5.07 -6.96 -18.05
C TRP A 251 4.39 -5.66 -18.52
N GLY A 252 3.17 -5.75 -19.06
CA GLY A 252 2.49 -4.62 -19.69
C GLY A 252 2.11 -3.50 -18.71
N GLY A 253 1.66 -3.87 -17.51
CA GLY A 253 1.32 -2.87 -16.49
C GLY A 253 2.55 -2.16 -15.92
N PHE A 254 3.72 -2.82 -15.87
CA PHE A 254 4.97 -2.15 -15.49
C PHE A 254 5.38 -1.07 -16.49
N LEU A 255 5.18 -1.29 -17.80
CA LEU A 255 5.43 -0.26 -18.82
C LEU A 255 4.48 0.93 -18.67
N LEU A 256 3.20 0.68 -18.45
CA LEU A 256 2.21 1.74 -18.22
C LEU A 256 2.54 2.54 -16.94
N CYS A 257 2.83 1.86 -15.84
CA CYS A 257 3.27 2.49 -14.60
C CYS A 257 4.56 3.30 -14.78
N GLY A 258 5.54 2.78 -15.52
CA GLY A 258 6.77 3.49 -15.85
C GLY A 258 6.52 4.79 -16.61
N ALA A 259 5.63 4.76 -17.61
CA ALA A 259 5.22 5.95 -18.34
C ALA A 259 4.54 6.99 -17.42
N LEU A 260 3.58 6.55 -16.58
CA LEU A 260 2.89 7.43 -15.63
C LEU A 260 3.85 8.09 -14.64
N LEU A 261 4.80 7.32 -14.09
CA LEU A 261 5.85 7.82 -13.20
C LEU A 261 6.75 8.83 -13.91
N PHE A 262 7.19 8.53 -15.13
CA PHE A 262 8.05 9.40 -15.92
C PHE A 262 7.40 10.75 -16.22
N PHE A 263 6.17 10.75 -16.77
CA PHE A 263 5.47 11.99 -17.09
C PHE A 263 5.13 12.80 -15.84
N SER A 264 4.68 12.15 -14.76
CA SER A 264 4.40 12.84 -13.49
C SER A 264 5.65 13.47 -12.89
N SER A 265 6.79 12.78 -12.99
CA SER A 265 8.09 13.28 -12.54
C SER A 265 8.58 14.50 -13.32
N LEU A 266 8.40 14.53 -14.65
CA LEU A 266 8.84 15.66 -15.47
C LEU A 266 8.23 17.00 -15.02
N PHE A 267 6.97 17.00 -14.57
CA PHE A 267 6.33 18.20 -14.04
C PHE A 267 7.04 18.75 -12.79
N MET A 268 7.68 17.91 -11.98
CA MET A 268 8.35 18.32 -10.74
C MET A 268 9.57 19.21 -10.98
N PHE A 269 10.27 19.05 -12.11
CA PHE A 269 11.45 19.85 -12.44
C PHE A 269 11.13 21.32 -12.74
N GLY A 270 9.88 21.64 -13.08
CA GLY A 270 9.44 23.00 -13.37
C GLY A 270 9.30 23.90 -12.14
N PHE A 271 9.19 23.32 -10.93
CA PHE A 271 8.93 24.09 -9.71
C PHE A 271 10.20 24.72 -9.11
N PRO A 272 10.11 25.95 -8.58
CA PRO A 272 11.21 26.61 -7.89
C PRO A 272 11.45 25.99 -6.51
N GLN A 273 12.62 26.27 -5.91
CA GLN A 273 12.95 25.80 -4.55
C GLN A 273 12.06 26.43 -3.47
N THR A 274 11.62 27.67 -3.70
CA THR A 274 10.71 28.41 -2.84
C THR A 274 9.69 29.12 -3.73
N LEU A 275 8.40 28.97 -3.43
CA LEU A 275 7.36 29.75 -4.11
C LEU A 275 7.38 31.18 -3.55
N SER A 276 7.31 32.18 -4.43
CA SER A 276 7.32 33.59 -4.00
C SER A 276 6.17 33.86 -3.05
N ASP A 277 6.43 34.54 -1.93
CA ASP A 277 5.54 34.78 -0.77
C ASP A 277 4.21 35.54 -1.04
N ARG A 278 3.81 35.70 -2.30
CA ARG A 278 2.59 36.42 -2.71
C ARG A 278 1.29 35.86 -2.12
N GLU A 279 1.27 34.61 -1.63
CA GLU A 279 0.09 33.99 -0.99
C GLU A 279 0.09 34.09 0.55
N LYS A 280 1.24 34.27 1.21
CA LYS A 280 1.31 34.46 2.67
C LYS A 280 0.90 35.88 3.09
N ASP A 281 1.29 36.89 2.32
CA ASP A 281 1.16 38.30 2.73
C ASP A 281 -0.18 38.99 2.39
N ARG A 282 -1.09 38.34 1.67
CA ARG A 282 -2.29 39.03 1.15
C ARG A 282 -3.47 39.16 2.11
N ASP A 283 -3.42 38.53 3.28
CA ASP A 283 -4.40 38.72 4.37
C ASP A 283 -3.79 38.33 5.72
N GLY A 284 -3.35 39.33 6.50
CA GLY A 284 -3.37 39.31 7.97
C GLY A 284 -2.17 38.73 8.74
N GLY A 285 -1.32 39.62 9.25
CA GLY A 285 -0.98 39.75 10.68
C GLY A 285 -0.39 38.56 11.45
N GLY A 286 0.93 38.60 11.64
CA GLY A 286 1.70 38.08 12.78
C GLY A 286 1.05 37.05 13.72
N GLU A 287 1.17 35.76 13.38
CA GLU A 287 1.20 34.71 14.40
C GLU A 287 2.62 34.11 14.40
N SER A 288 3.32 34.33 15.51
CA SER A 288 4.69 33.88 15.77
C SER A 288 4.88 32.39 15.41
N GLU A 289 5.89 32.11 14.58
CA GLU A 289 6.43 30.78 14.32
C GLU A 289 7.09 30.24 15.59
N GLN A 290 6.29 29.80 16.56
CA GLN A 290 6.79 28.99 17.66
C GLN A 290 6.28 27.56 17.48
N ALA A 291 7.23 26.63 17.31
CA ALA A 291 6.98 25.22 17.55
C ALA A 291 6.47 25.07 19.00
N MET A 292 5.69 24.03 19.28
CA MET A 292 5.17 23.76 20.63
C MET A 292 6.26 23.57 21.70
N LEU A 293 7.53 23.49 21.31
CA LEU A 293 8.67 23.27 22.18
C LEU A 293 9.74 24.36 22.01
N PRO A 294 10.31 24.88 23.12
CA PRO A 294 11.51 25.69 23.06
C PRO A 294 12.70 24.87 22.54
N SER A 295 13.58 25.48 21.76
CA SER A 295 14.88 24.93 21.40
C SER A 295 15.75 24.84 22.66
N THR A 296 15.67 23.73 23.39
CA THR A 296 16.63 23.42 24.46
C THR A 296 17.99 23.20 23.80
N SER A 297 18.85 24.21 23.90
CA SER A 297 20.26 24.28 23.50
C SER A 297 20.85 22.98 22.93
N LEU A 298 20.86 22.89 21.60
CA LEU A 298 21.85 22.10 20.87
C LEU A 298 23.25 22.41 21.43
N PRO A 299 24.14 21.43 21.63
CA PRO A 299 25.52 21.69 21.99
C PRO A 299 26.15 22.68 21.00
N LEU A 300 26.88 23.65 21.54
CA LEU A 300 27.44 24.90 20.99
C LEU A 300 28.36 24.81 19.75
N ASP A 301 28.14 23.87 18.83
CA ASP A 301 29.00 23.62 17.66
C ASP A 301 28.28 23.78 16.31
N TYR A 302 27.10 24.41 16.29
CA TYR A 302 26.24 24.52 15.10
C TYR A 302 25.92 25.96 14.65
N ASN A 303 26.53 26.97 15.28
CA ASN A 303 26.26 28.39 15.00
C ASN A 303 27.21 29.02 13.98
N GLU A 304 27.38 28.40 12.82
CA GLU A 304 27.75 29.12 11.60
C GLU A 304 26.90 28.61 10.42
N MET A 305 25.72 29.19 10.27
CA MET A 305 24.94 29.06 9.04
C MET A 305 24.74 30.48 8.47
N PRO A 306 25.36 30.84 7.33
CA PRO A 306 25.22 32.18 6.76
C PRO A 306 23.80 32.34 6.22
N LYS A 307 23.10 33.38 6.68
CA LYS A 307 21.89 33.89 6.03
C LYS A 307 22.28 34.45 4.67
N SER A 308 21.64 33.98 3.59
CA SER A 308 21.73 34.60 2.27
C SER A 308 21.02 35.96 2.28
N SER A 309 21.74 37.02 2.61
CA SER A 309 21.32 38.40 2.33
C SER A 309 21.86 38.82 0.97
N ASN A 310 20.95 39.28 0.10
CA ASN A 310 21.31 39.90 -1.17
C ASN A 310 22.11 41.19 -0.91
N GLY A 311 23.37 41.24 -1.36
CA GLY A 311 24.17 42.46 -1.33
C GLY A 311 25.58 42.24 -1.87
N VAL A 312 25.81 42.73 -3.08
CA VAL A 312 27.08 43.18 -3.70
C VAL A 312 28.36 42.38 -3.39
N VAL A 313 28.87 41.73 -4.45
CA VAL A 313 30.15 41.04 -4.56
C VAL A 313 31.31 41.91 -4.08
N HIS A 314 32.03 41.45 -3.05
CA HIS A 314 33.46 41.70 -2.92
C HIS A 314 34.18 40.35 -2.82
N ASN A 315 35.01 40.07 -3.84
CA ASN A 315 35.87 38.90 -3.90
C ASN A 315 36.84 38.90 -2.72
N ASN A 316 36.92 37.77 -1.99
CA ASN A 316 38.16 37.20 -1.51
C ASN A 316 37.97 35.69 -1.28
N HIS A 317 38.94 34.94 -1.78
CA HIS A 317 38.93 33.50 -1.97
C HIS A 317 39.65 32.84 -0.79
N GLU A 318 38.93 32.22 0.13
CA GLU A 318 39.48 31.26 1.10
C GLU A 318 38.71 29.93 1.00
N PRO A 319 39.39 28.78 0.85
CA PRO A 319 38.72 27.48 0.78
C PRO A 319 38.37 27.04 2.20
N VAL A 320 37.15 27.34 2.65
CA VAL A 320 36.59 26.74 3.87
C VAL A 320 36.31 25.27 3.56
N ASN A 321 37.08 24.37 4.20
CA ASN A 321 36.83 22.94 4.20
C ASN A 321 35.44 22.67 4.80
N GLY A 322 34.44 22.45 3.94
CA GLY A 322 33.13 21.98 4.38
C GLY A 322 33.25 20.63 5.10
N PRO A 323 32.40 20.35 6.11
CA PRO A 323 32.44 19.07 6.81
C PRO A 323 32.22 17.92 5.83
N THR A 324 33.07 16.89 5.91
CA THR A 324 32.99 15.70 5.04
C THR A 324 31.65 14.98 5.22
N CYS A 325 31.16 14.30 4.15
CA CYS A 325 29.91 13.53 4.17
C CYS A 325 29.83 12.54 5.36
N PHE A 326 30.96 11.96 5.75
CA PHE A 326 31.08 11.07 6.92
C PHE A 326 30.87 11.78 8.27
N GLN A 327 31.32 13.03 8.42
CA GLN A 327 31.05 13.82 9.64
C GLN A 327 29.55 14.16 9.76
N GLN A 328 28.88 14.48 8.65
CA GLN A 328 27.44 14.74 8.65
C GLN A 328 26.62 13.46 8.88
N LEU A 329 27.09 12.29 8.44
CA LEU A 329 26.43 11.00 8.71
C LEU A 329 26.40 10.67 10.22
N ARG A 330 27.42 11.11 10.97
CA ARG A 330 27.47 10.93 12.44
C ARG A 330 26.45 11.81 13.19
N VAL A 331 25.85 12.79 12.52
CA VAL A 331 24.82 13.68 13.09
C VAL A 331 23.44 13.03 13.07
N ILE A 332 23.15 12.18 12.06
CA ILE A 332 21.84 11.53 11.87
C ILE A 332 21.41 10.76 13.14
N PRO A 333 22.20 9.84 13.73
CA PRO A 333 21.79 9.12 14.93
C PRO A 333 21.54 10.05 16.14
N LYS A 334 22.31 11.14 16.28
CA LYS A 334 22.14 12.10 17.36
C LYS A 334 20.82 12.86 17.23
N VAL A 335 20.49 13.32 16.02
CA VAL A 335 19.23 14.02 15.74
C VAL A 335 18.04 13.08 15.87
N THR A 336 18.13 11.83 15.39
CA THR A 336 17.09 10.81 15.61
C THR A 336 16.86 10.57 17.09
N LYS A 337 17.93 10.39 17.88
CA LYS A 337 17.82 10.19 19.31
C LYS A 337 17.16 11.38 19.98
N HIS A 338 17.52 12.61 19.61
CA HIS A 338 16.89 13.81 20.15
C HIS A 338 15.38 13.86 19.83
N LEU A 339 15.02 13.55 18.59
CA LEU A 339 13.63 13.53 18.15
C LEU A 339 12.79 12.46 18.86
N LEU A 340 13.34 11.24 19.02
CA LEU A 340 12.68 10.15 19.75
C LEU A 340 12.70 10.32 21.28
N SER A 341 13.53 11.22 21.79
CA SER A 341 13.52 11.58 23.22
C SER A 341 12.38 12.55 23.55
N ASN A 342 11.74 13.15 22.55
CA ASN A 342 10.57 14.00 22.73
C ASN A 342 9.32 13.11 22.93
N PRO A 343 8.68 13.15 24.12
CA PRO A 343 7.57 12.26 24.43
C PRO A 343 6.37 12.46 23.51
N VAL A 344 6.10 13.70 23.06
CA VAL A 344 4.95 13.97 22.18
C VAL A 344 5.17 13.36 20.80
N TYR A 345 6.37 13.56 20.23
CA TYR A 345 6.74 13.00 18.93
C TYR A 345 6.70 11.46 18.95
N THR A 346 7.28 10.85 19.99
CA THR A 346 7.35 9.39 20.11
C THR A 346 5.99 8.76 20.32
N CYS A 347 5.13 9.34 21.17
CA CYS A 347 3.76 8.84 21.35
C CYS A 347 2.94 8.90 20.06
N ILE A 348 3.02 10.00 19.29
CA ILE A 348 2.29 10.12 18.03
C ILE A 348 2.81 9.15 16.99
N THR A 349 4.13 8.99 16.90
CA THR A 349 4.75 8.06 15.96
C THR A 349 4.37 6.61 16.29
N LEU A 350 4.37 6.24 17.57
CA LEU A 350 3.94 4.92 18.02
C LEU A 350 2.45 4.70 17.74
N ALA A 351 1.60 5.70 18.01
CA ALA A 351 0.18 5.63 17.69
C ALA A 351 -0.07 5.43 16.19
N ALA A 352 0.66 6.14 15.33
CA ALA A 352 0.56 5.97 13.88
C ALA A 352 1.07 4.58 13.44
N CYS A 353 2.11 4.02 14.09
CA CYS A 353 2.54 2.64 13.82
C CYS A 353 1.45 1.63 14.20
N MET A 354 0.80 1.80 15.35
CA MET A 354 -0.31 0.95 15.77
C MET A 354 -1.52 1.07 14.84
N GLU A 355 -1.83 2.28 14.35
CA GLU A 355 -2.90 2.51 13.37
C GLU A 355 -2.64 1.74 12.07
N ILE A 356 -1.41 1.80 11.54
CA ILE A 356 -1.04 1.02 10.34
C ILE A 356 -1.03 -0.50 10.63
N GLY A 357 -0.58 -0.92 11.82
CA GLY A 357 -0.62 -2.33 12.22
C GLY A 357 -2.04 -2.89 12.24
N VAL A 358 -3.02 -2.12 12.75
CA VAL A 358 -4.43 -2.48 12.69
C VAL A 358 -4.88 -2.63 11.23
N VAL A 359 -4.58 -1.66 10.36
CA VAL A 359 -4.96 -1.73 8.94
C VAL A 359 -4.33 -2.95 8.25
N ALA A 360 -3.05 -3.24 8.51
CA ALA A 360 -2.34 -4.39 7.94
C ALA A 360 -2.95 -5.73 8.41
N GLY A 361 -3.23 -5.85 9.72
CA GLY A 361 -3.88 -7.03 10.29
C GLY A 361 -5.28 -7.27 9.71
N PHE A 362 -6.10 -6.21 9.62
CA PHE A 362 -7.41 -6.30 8.97
C PHE A 362 -7.28 -6.69 7.50
N ALA A 363 -6.40 -6.05 6.74
CA ALA A 363 -6.21 -6.39 5.33
C ALA A 363 -5.81 -7.87 5.12
N ALA A 364 -5.02 -8.45 6.03
CA ALA A 364 -4.57 -9.84 5.93
C ALA A 364 -5.64 -10.89 6.28
N PHE A 365 -6.50 -10.61 7.28
CA PHE A 365 -7.41 -11.62 7.85
C PHE A 365 -8.89 -11.40 7.53
N LEU A 366 -9.28 -10.18 7.16
CA LEU A 366 -10.67 -9.83 6.96
C LEU A 366 -11.33 -10.58 5.78
N GLY A 367 -10.59 -10.83 4.69
CA GLY A 367 -11.09 -11.66 3.59
C GLY A 367 -11.47 -13.07 4.06
N LYS A 368 -10.57 -13.72 4.83
CA LYS A 368 -10.84 -15.04 5.43
C LYS A 368 -11.98 -15.00 6.44
N TYR A 369 -12.08 -13.93 7.22
CA TYR A 369 -13.19 -13.74 8.14
C TYR A 369 -14.52 -13.71 7.38
N LEU A 370 -14.60 -12.95 6.28
CA LEU A 370 -15.79 -12.88 5.42
C LEU A 370 -16.12 -14.22 4.76
N GLU A 371 -15.11 -14.98 4.32
CA GLU A 371 -15.29 -16.34 3.79
C GLU A 371 -15.90 -17.27 4.84
N GLN A 372 -15.37 -17.25 6.07
CA GLN A 372 -15.79 -18.20 7.11
C GLN A 372 -17.11 -17.84 7.77
N GLN A 373 -17.33 -16.55 8.08
CA GLN A 373 -18.51 -16.08 8.82
C GLN A 373 -19.73 -15.84 7.92
N PHE A 374 -19.51 -15.35 6.69
CA PHE A 374 -20.60 -15.01 5.77
C PHE A 374 -20.66 -15.93 4.55
N ASN A 375 -19.86 -17.00 4.52
CA ASN A 375 -19.85 -18.00 3.45
C ASN A 375 -19.63 -17.40 2.05
N LEU A 376 -18.85 -16.31 1.97
CA LEU A 376 -18.50 -15.68 0.72
C LEU A 376 -17.40 -16.46 0.01
N THR A 377 -17.39 -16.41 -1.33
CA THR A 377 -16.23 -16.87 -2.10
C THR A 377 -15.03 -15.96 -1.85
N THR A 378 -13.82 -16.50 -1.95
CA THR A 378 -12.57 -15.71 -1.82
C THR A 378 -12.53 -14.52 -2.77
N SER A 379 -13.00 -14.68 -4.00
CA SER A 379 -13.07 -13.57 -4.97
C SER A 379 -14.06 -12.50 -4.55
N SER A 380 -15.29 -12.87 -4.15
CA SER A 380 -16.31 -11.90 -3.73
C SER A 380 -15.91 -11.16 -2.46
N ALA A 381 -15.32 -11.85 -1.48
CA ALA A 381 -14.87 -11.25 -0.21
C ALA A 381 -13.77 -10.20 -0.44
N ASN A 382 -12.75 -10.54 -1.24
CA ASN A 382 -11.64 -9.63 -1.54
C ASN A 382 -12.07 -8.47 -2.44
N GLN A 383 -12.97 -8.69 -3.40
CA GLN A 383 -13.53 -7.61 -4.22
C GLN A 383 -14.34 -6.62 -3.39
N LEU A 384 -15.19 -7.12 -2.48
CA LEU A 384 -15.97 -6.28 -1.59
C LEU A 384 -15.07 -5.43 -0.70
N LEU A 385 -14.02 -6.03 -0.13
CA LEU A 385 -13.04 -5.32 0.68
C LEU A 385 -12.36 -4.19 -0.11
N GLY A 386 -11.89 -4.48 -1.33
CA GLY A 386 -11.24 -3.49 -2.19
C GLY A 386 -12.17 -2.34 -2.61
N MET A 387 -13.43 -2.64 -2.92
CA MET A 387 -14.42 -1.66 -3.37
C MET A 387 -15.00 -0.80 -2.25
N THR A 388 -15.02 -1.30 -1.01
CA THR A 388 -15.64 -0.58 0.12
C THR A 388 -14.62 0.06 1.04
N ALA A 389 -13.62 -0.70 1.52
CA ALA A 389 -12.68 -0.19 2.51
C ALA A 389 -11.74 0.89 1.93
N ILE A 390 -11.27 0.74 0.68
CA ILE A 390 -10.36 1.73 0.08
C ILE A 390 -11.04 3.08 -0.11
N PRO A 391 -12.23 3.19 -0.74
CA PRO A 391 -12.92 4.47 -0.84
C PRO A 391 -13.30 5.06 0.52
N CYS A 392 -13.76 4.24 1.48
CA CYS A 392 -14.06 4.71 2.83
C CYS A 392 -12.83 5.27 3.54
N ALA A 393 -11.67 4.62 3.41
CA ALA A 393 -10.41 5.12 3.95
C ALA A 393 -10.00 6.44 3.27
N CYS A 394 -10.10 6.54 1.94
CA CYS A 394 -9.79 7.77 1.20
C CYS A 394 -10.67 8.94 1.66
N LEU A 395 -11.98 8.70 1.84
CA LEU A 395 -12.94 9.68 2.33
C LEU A 395 -12.62 10.09 3.77
N GLY A 396 -12.28 9.14 4.64
CA GLY A 396 -11.93 9.43 6.04
C GLY A 396 -10.70 10.31 6.17
N ILE A 397 -9.61 10.01 5.45
CA ILE A 397 -8.38 10.83 5.43
C ILE A 397 -8.67 12.27 4.98
N PHE A 398 -9.46 12.40 3.91
CA PHE A 398 -9.87 13.69 3.35
C PHE A 398 -10.74 14.47 4.34
N LEU A 399 -11.75 13.83 4.94
CA LEU A 399 -12.61 14.42 5.95
C LEU A 399 -11.83 14.83 7.20
N GLY A 400 -10.83 14.04 7.61
CA GLY A 400 -9.91 14.37 8.71
C GLY A 400 -9.16 15.68 8.44
N GLY A 401 -8.59 15.83 7.24
CA GLY A 401 -7.91 17.07 6.83
C GLY A 401 -8.85 18.27 6.69
N LEU A 402 -10.06 18.04 6.15
CA LEU A 402 -11.11 19.05 6.01
C LEU A 402 -11.61 19.53 7.38
N LEU A 403 -11.82 18.62 8.35
CA LEU A 403 -12.33 18.95 9.67
C LEU A 403 -11.33 19.80 10.46
N VAL A 404 -10.04 19.45 10.40
CA VAL A 404 -8.95 20.25 10.99
C VAL A 404 -8.93 21.68 10.42
N LYS A 405 -9.13 21.83 9.11
CA LYS A 405 -9.19 23.13 8.43
C LYS A 405 -10.45 23.92 8.79
N LYS A 406 -11.62 23.28 8.72
CA LYS A 406 -12.94 23.92 8.95
C LYS A 406 -13.07 24.44 10.38
N LEU A 407 -12.65 23.63 11.35
CA LEU A 407 -12.65 23.99 12.77
C LEU A 407 -11.43 24.83 13.17
N ASN A 408 -10.47 25.02 12.26
CA ASN A 408 -9.23 25.77 12.48
C ASN A 408 -8.49 25.30 13.74
N LEU A 409 -8.37 23.97 13.89
CA LEU A 409 -7.89 23.36 15.13
C LEU A 409 -6.43 23.73 15.43
N SER A 410 -6.19 24.14 16.68
CA SER A 410 -4.84 24.19 17.24
C SER A 410 -4.24 22.79 17.34
N ALA A 411 -2.94 22.65 17.59
CA ALA A 411 -2.33 21.32 17.75
C ALA A 411 -2.95 20.53 18.92
N LEU A 412 -3.36 21.19 20.01
CA LEU A 412 -4.11 20.52 21.09
C LEU A 412 -5.51 20.07 20.63
N GLY A 413 -6.19 20.88 19.82
CA GLY A 413 -7.47 20.49 19.21
C GLY A 413 -7.32 19.28 18.28
N ALA A 414 -6.25 19.24 17.48
CA ALA A 414 -5.94 18.09 16.62
C ALA A 414 -5.63 16.82 17.44
N ILE A 415 -4.89 16.94 18.55
CA ILE A 415 -4.63 15.82 19.48
C ILE A 415 -5.94 15.28 20.06
N ARG A 416 -6.83 16.15 20.55
CA ARG A 416 -8.14 15.74 21.08
C ARG A 416 -8.99 15.06 20.02
N MET A 417 -9.00 15.58 18.80
CA MET A 417 -9.70 14.96 17.67
C MET A 417 -9.13 13.57 17.36
N ALA A 418 -7.82 13.43 17.24
CA ALA A 418 -7.18 12.14 16.94
C ALA A 418 -7.46 11.10 18.04
N MET A 419 -7.40 11.49 19.32
CA MET A 419 -7.74 10.60 20.44
C MET A 419 -9.22 10.18 20.41
N LEU A 420 -10.14 11.11 20.16
CA LEU A 420 -11.57 10.81 20.07
C LEU A 420 -11.87 9.83 18.92
N VAL A 421 -11.30 10.10 17.74
CA VAL A 421 -11.47 9.28 16.54
C VAL A 421 -10.93 7.86 16.78
N ASN A 422 -9.72 7.73 17.35
CA ASN A 422 -9.14 6.42 17.66
C ASN A 422 -9.94 5.65 18.72
N LEU A 423 -10.49 6.34 19.73
CA LEU A 423 -11.35 5.71 20.73
C LEU A 423 -12.64 5.15 20.11
N ILE A 424 -13.30 5.95 19.26
CA ILE A 424 -14.50 5.53 18.54
C ILE A 424 -14.15 4.38 17.59
N SER A 425 -13.05 4.47 16.84
CA SER A 425 -12.58 3.41 15.95
C SER A 425 -12.31 2.10 16.70
N THR A 426 -11.75 2.16 17.91
CA THR A 426 -11.48 0.97 18.73
C THR A 426 -12.79 0.33 19.20
N ALA A 427 -13.75 1.11 19.69
CA ALA A 427 -15.07 0.60 20.08
C ALA A 427 -15.80 -0.05 18.89
N CYS A 428 -15.68 0.57 17.73
CA CYS A 428 -16.13 0.06 16.45
C CYS A 428 -15.52 -1.32 16.11
N TYR A 429 -14.20 -1.48 16.22
CA TYR A 429 -13.54 -2.77 15.96
C TYR A 429 -13.95 -3.86 16.95
N VAL A 430 -14.15 -3.53 18.23
CA VAL A 430 -14.65 -4.49 19.24
C VAL A 430 -16.05 -5.01 18.88
N SER A 431 -16.86 -4.19 18.20
CA SER A 431 -18.21 -4.59 17.78
C SER A 431 -18.19 -5.79 16.81
N PHE A 432 -17.10 -5.99 16.06
CA PHE A 432 -16.96 -7.14 15.14
C PHE A 432 -16.85 -8.49 15.84
N LEU A 433 -16.53 -8.54 17.13
CA LEU A 433 -16.57 -9.79 17.89
C LEU A 433 -18.00 -10.33 18.05
N PHE A 434 -19.01 -9.48 17.91
CA PHE A 434 -20.42 -9.82 18.10
C PHE A 434 -21.22 -9.85 16.79
N LEU A 435 -20.64 -9.38 15.68
CA LEU A 435 -21.28 -9.33 14.36
C LEU A 435 -20.86 -10.52 13.52
N GLY A 436 -21.67 -11.57 13.47
CA GLY A 436 -21.45 -12.73 12.62
C GLY A 436 -22.75 -13.44 12.32
N CYS A 437 -22.70 -14.45 11.45
CA CYS A 437 -23.84 -15.34 11.27
C CYS A 437 -23.72 -16.51 12.23
N ASP A 438 -24.84 -16.90 12.84
CA ASP A 438 -24.86 -18.12 13.64
C ASP A 438 -24.48 -19.31 12.77
N THR A 439 -23.58 -20.14 13.28
CA THR A 439 -23.31 -21.46 12.71
C THR A 439 -24.56 -22.29 12.93
N GLY A 440 -25.42 -22.36 11.91
CA GLY A 440 -26.66 -23.14 11.95
C GLY A 440 -26.42 -24.61 12.29
N PRO A 441 -27.49 -25.41 12.44
CA PRO A 441 -27.35 -26.77 12.92
C PRO A 441 -26.47 -27.64 12.01
N VAL A 442 -25.39 -28.19 12.57
CA VAL A 442 -24.47 -29.12 11.92
C VAL A 442 -24.63 -30.52 12.51
N ALA A 443 -24.93 -31.49 11.65
CA ALA A 443 -25.12 -32.88 12.04
C ALA A 443 -23.81 -33.51 12.54
N GLY A 444 -23.91 -34.17 13.70
CA GLY A 444 -22.84 -34.76 14.50
C GLY A 444 -22.03 -33.76 15.35
N VAL A 445 -22.21 -32.44 15.21
CA VAL A 445 -21.48 -31.44 16.02
C VAL A 445 -22.43 -30.71 16.96
N THR A 446 -23.46 -30.04 16.42
CA THR A 446 -24.47 -29.34 17.23
C THR A 446 -25.74 -30.15 17.39
N ILE A 447 -26.04 -31.05 16.43
CA ILE A 447 -27.16 -32.00 16.50
C ILE A 447 -26.58 -33.40 16.36
N PRO A 448 -26.81 -34.34 17.30
CA PRO A 448 -26.29 -35.70 17.18
C PRO A 448 -26.97 -36.49 16.04
N TYR A 449 -26.24 -37.45 15.46
CA TYR A 449 -26.84 -38.48 14.63
C TYR A 449 -27.51 -39.50 15.55
N GLY A 450 -28.80 -39.34 15.81
CA GLY A 450 -29.47 -40.12 16.86
C GLY A 450 -28.91 -39.76 18.24
N ASN A 451 -28.13 -40.66 18.84
CA ASN A 451 -27.46 -40.45 20.14
C ASN A 451 -25.95 -40.20 20.04
N GLU A 452 -25.37 -40.25 18.84
CA GLU A 452 -23.91 -40.14 18.65
C GLU A 452 -23.49 -38.79 18.08
N THR A 453 -22.35 -38.29 18.53
CA THR A 453 -21.69 -37.09 17.98
C THR A 453 -20.42 -37.51 17.21
N LEU A 454 -20.02 -36.70 16.24
CA LEU A 454 -18.81 -36.91 15.45
C LEU A 454 -17.59 -36.67 16.34
N GLN A 455 -16.77 -37.71 16.53
CA GLN A 455 -15.42 -37.58 17.10
C GLN A 455 -14.36 -37.55 16.00
N VAL A 456 -13.24 -36.87 16.27
CA VAL A 456 -12.15 -36.73 15.30
C VAL A 456 -11.48 -38.09 15.10
N GLY A 457 -11.73 -38.71 13.93
CA GLY A 457 -11.16 -40.01 13.54
C GLY A 457 -12.09 -41.21 13.70
N GLU A 458 -13.29 -41.02 14.28
CA GLU A 458 -14.31 -42.07 14.43
C GLU A 458 -15.58 -41.72 13.63
N LYS A 459 -16.15 -42.71 12.93
CA LYS A 459 -17.40 -42.57 12.18
C LYS A 459 -18.57 -42.97 13.10
N PRO A 460 -19.63 -42.17 13.24
CA PRO A 460 -20.82 -42.60 13.97
C PRO A 460 -21.48 -43.79 13.26
N GLU A 461 -21.82 -44.84 14.00
CA GLU A 461 -22.40 -46.09 13.49
C GLU A 461 -23.93 -45.97 13.43
N VAL A 462 -24.41 -45.02 12.63
CA VAL A 462 -25.85 -44.80 12.46
C VAL A 462 -26.46 -45.53 11.25
N PRO A 463 -27.69 -46.07 11.38
CA PRO A 463 -28.35 -46.86 10.32
C PRO A 463 -28.49 -46.10 9.00
N CYS A 464 -28.68 -44.78 9.07
CA CYS A 464 -28.86 -43.94 7.89
C CYS A 464 -27.57 -43.77 7.06
N MET A 465 -26.40 -44.12 7.61
CA MET A 465 -25.08 -44.04 6.95
C MET A 465 -24.49 -45.43 6.64
N SER A 466 -25.29 -46.49 6.78
CA SER A 466 -24.87 -47.89 6.58
C SER A 466 -24.47 -48.20 5.13
N ASN A 467 -25.09 -47.52 4.16
CA ASN A 467 -24.86 -47.75 2.73
C ASN A 467 -23.66 -46.95 2.16
N CYS A 468 -22.96 -46.16 2.98
CA CYS A 468 -21.86 -45.31 2.49
C CYS A 468 -20.61 -45.36 3.39
N ASN A 469 -19.42 -45.51 2.77
CA ASN A 469 -18.13 -45.46 3.46
C ASN A 469 -17.60 -44.02 3.51
N CYS A 470 -18.08 -43.27 4.51
CA CYS A 470 -17.72 -41.86 4.67
C CYS A 470 -16.37 -41.68 5.37
N TYR A 471 -15.53 -40.80 4.83
CA TYR A 471 -14.27 -40.38 5.44
C TYR A 471 -14.41 -38.98 6.02
N THR A 472 -13.94 -38.78 7.26
CA THR A 472 -13.90 -37.46 7.92
C THR A 472 -12.78 -36.56 7.38
N SER A 473 -11.86 -37.10 6.57
CA SER A 473 -10.73 -36.37 5.97
C SER A 473 -11.13 -35.49 4.78
N SER A 474 -12.30 -35.69 4.17
CA SER A 474 -12.81 -34.89 3.05
C SER A 474 -14.13 -34.22 3.41
N VAL A 475 -14.10 -32.89 3.55
CA VAL A 475 -15.27 -32.08 3.93
C VAL A 475 -15.83 -31.38 2.69
N SER A 476 -17.09 -31.66 2.35
CA SER A 476 -17.80 -31.05 1.23
C SER A 476 -19.24 -30.80 1.67
N PRO A 477 -19.51 -29.74 2.44
CA PRO A 477 -20.76 -29.60 3.17
C PRO A 477 -21.96 -29.56 2.24
N VAL A 478 -23.07 -30.15 2.71
CA VAL A 478 -24.37 -30.12 2.02
C VAL A 478 -25.47 -29.71 2.98
N CYS A 479 -26.43 -28.94 2.46
CA CYS A 479 -27.61 -28.54 3.19
C CYS A 479 -28.75 -29.51 2.88
N GLY A 480 -29.29 -30.18 3.89
CA GLY A 480 -30.47 -31.03 3.71
C GLY A 480 -31.77 -30.23 3.62
N SER A 481 -32.79 -30.82 3.00
CA SER A 481 -34.14 -30.25 2.95
C SER A 481 -34.76 -30.02 4.36
N ASN A 482 -34.20 -30.66 5.38
CA ASN A 482 -34.53 -30.46 6.81
C ASN A 482 -33.84 -29.23 7.46
N GLY A 483 -33.04 -28.46 6.70
CA GLY A 483 -32.33 -27.29 7.21
C GLY A 483 -31.08 -27.58 8.04
N VAL A 484 -30.59 -28.82 8.04
CA VAL A 484 -29.38 -29.24 8.75
C VAL A 484 -28.20 -29.36 7.78
N THR A 485 -27.04 -28.85 8.19
CA THR A 485 -25.81 -28.96 7.41
C THR A 485 -25.08 -30.26 7.75
N TYR A 486 -24.74 -31.05 6.74
CA TYR A 486 -23.97 -32.29 6.87
C TYR A 486 -22.56 -32.10 6.34
N LEU A 487 -21.58 -32.83 6.90
CA LEU A 487 -20.17 -32.70 6.55
C LEU A 487 -19.87 -33.07 5.08
N SER A 488 -20.64 -34.01 4.53
CA SER A 488 -20.67 -34.34 3.11
C SER A 488 -21.98 -34.99 2.69
N SER A 489 -22.20 -35.16 1.39
CA SER A 489 -23.33 -35.94 0.84
C SER A 489 -23.37 -37.37 1.40
N CYS A 490 -22.21 -37.94 1.71
CA CYS A 490 -22.10 -39.26 2.35
C CYS A 490 -22.66 -39.24 3.79
N PHE A 491 -22.30 -38.21 4.57
CA PHE A 491 -22.82 -38.02 5.94
C PHE A 491 -24.32 -37.70 5.96
N ALA A 492 -24.88 -37.18 4.85
CA ALA A 492 -26.32 -37.04 4.65
C ALA A 492 -27.02 -38.34 4.21
N GLY A 493 -26.28 -39.42 3.93
CA GLY A 493 -26.82 -40.70 3.46
C GLY A 493 -27.29 -40.68 2.00
N CYS A 494 -26.81 -39.74 1.19
CA CYS A 494 -27.20 -39.64 -0.21
C CYS A 494 -26.53 -40.76 -1.03
N THR A 495 -27.34 -41.47 -1.82
CA THR A 495 -26.90 -42.59 -2.67
C THR A 495 -26.72 -42.19 -4.14
N THR A 496 -27.32 -41.07 -4.56
CA THR A 496 -27.27 -40.60 -5.94
C THR A 496 -26.35 -39.38 -6.10
N THR A 497 -25.72 -39.25 -7.27
CA THR A 497 -24.90 -38.08 -7.63
C THR A 497 -25.70 -36.79 -7.72
N ASN A 498 -27.02 -36.89 -7.93
CA ASN A 498 -27.94 -35.76 -7.97
C ASN A 498 -28.36 -35.26 -6.58
N LEU A 499 -27.70 -35.72 -5.50
CA LEU A 499 -27.99 -35.32 -4.10
C LEU A 499 -29.45 -35.59 -3.69
N THR A 500 -30.01 -36.69 -4.19
CA THR A 500 -31.36 -37.18 -3.86
C THR A 500 -31.30 -38.54 -3.18
N GLY A 501 -32.35 -38.90 -2.43
CA GLY A 501 -32.43 -40.18 -1.72
C GLY A 501 -31.49 -40.23 -0.51
N CYS A 502 -31.45 -39.14 0.26
CA CYS A 502 -30.55 -38.96 1.40
C CYS A 502 -31.17 -39.47 2.72
N THR A 503 -30.81 -40.69 3.13
CA THR A 503 -31.46 -41.40 4.24
C THR A 503 -31.29 -40.75 5.62
N CYS A 504 -30.30 -39.88 5.84
CA CYS A 504 -30.12 -39.16 7.11
C CYS A 504 -30.90 -37.84 7.19
N ILE A 505 -31.58 -37.44 6.10
CA ILE A 505 -32.39 -36.20 6.03
C ILE A 505 -33.86 -36.51 6.30
N SER A 506 -34.40 -37.52 5.61
CA SER A 506 -35.75 -38.03 5.80
C SER A 506 -35.81 -39.51 5.41
N SER A 507 -36.68 -40.27 6.05
CA SER A 507 -36.98 -41.66 5.70
C SER A 507 -37.75 -41.79 4.37
N ASP A 508 -38.42 -40.71 3.92
CA ASP A 508 -39.08 -40.66 2.62
C ASP A 508 -38.11 -40.18 1.53
N SER A 509 -37.74 -41.09 0.62
CA SER A 509 -36.72 -40.89 -0.41
C SER A 509 -37.01 -39.75 -1.40
N GLU A 510 -38.28 -39.37 -1.60
CA GLU A 510 -38.67 -38.29 -2.52
C GLU A 510 -38.53 -36.88 -1.91
N MET A 511 -38.61 -36.75 -0.59
CA MET A 511 -38.44 -35.46 0.11
C MET A 511 -37.01 -35.22 0.61
N ALA A 512 -36.18 -36.26 0.61
CA ALA A 512 -34.80 -36.24 1.06
C ALA A 512 -33.83 -35.76 -0.03
N THR A 513 -33.78 -34.44 -0.22
CA THR A 513 -32.83 -33.79 -1.14
C THR A 513 -31.81 -32.98 -0.36
N ALA A 514 -30.61 -32.85 -0.92
CA ALA A 514 -29.56 -32.00 -0.40
C ALA A 514 -29.04 -31.05 -1.48
N VAL A 515 -28.57 -29.88 -1.07
CA VAL A 515 -27.96 -28.87 -1.96
C VAL A 515 -26.51 -28.67 -1.53
N PRO A 516 -25.55 -28.49 -2.46
CA PRO A 516 -24.16 -28.19 -2.10
C PRO A 516 -24.05 -26.90 -1.29
N GLY A 517 -23.22 -26.91 -0.25
CA GLY A 517 -22.98 -25.76 0.64
C GLY A 517 -23.63 -25.91 2.02
N LYS A 518 -23.38 -24.93 2.89
CA LYS A 518 -24.00 -24.85 4.22
C LYS A 518 -25.45 -24.38 4.11
N CYS A 519 -26.30 -24.76 5.05
CA CYS A 519 -27.65 -24.23 5.09
C CYS A 519 -27.66 -22.71 5.36
N PRO A 520 -28.56 -21.95 4.71
CA PRO A 520 -28.69 -20.53 4.95
C PRO A 520 -29.19 -20.27 6.38
N SER A 521 -28.42 -19.52 7.17
CA SER A 521 -28.85 -19.08 8.50
C SER A 521 -29.85 -17.93 8.38
N PRO A 522 -31.02 -17.99 9.05
CA PRO A 522 -31.99 -16.90 9.03
C PRO A 522 -31.36 -15.62 9.61
N GLY A 523 -31.60 -14.47 8.98
CA GLY A 523 -31.02 -13.18 9.40
C GLY A 523 -29.56 -12.95 8.99
N CYS A 524 -28.87 -13.93 8.41
CA CYS A 524 -27.45 -13.78 8.03
C CYS A 524 -27.22 -12.68 6.97
N GLN A 525 -28.18 -12.48 6.05
CA GLN A 525 -28.10 -11.41 5.06
C GLN A 525 -28.20 -10.02 5.68
N GLU A 526 -29.03 -9.85 6.72
CA GLU A 526 -29.14 -8.59 7.47
C GLU A 526 -27.90 -8.34 8.34
N ALA A 527 -27.40 -9.39 8.99
CA ALA A 527 -26.14 -9.34 9.75
C ALA A 527 -24.95 -8.97 8.85
N PHE A 528 -24.90 -9.53 7.65
CA PHE A 528 -23.90 -9.20 6.64
C PHE A 528 -23.98 -7.74 6.18
N LEU A 529 -25.18 -7.24 5.87
CA LEU A 529 -25.36 -5.84 5.48
C LEU A 529 -24.99 -4.89 6.64
N THR A 530 -25.37 -5.26 7.87
CA THR A 530 -25.00 -4.52 9.08
C THR A 530 -23.49 -4.49 9.25
N PHE A 531 -22.81 -5.64 9.12
CA PHE A 531 -21.36 -5.74 9.15
C PHE A 531 -20.71 -4.84 8.09
N LEU A 532 -21.24 -4.84 6.86
CA LEU A 532 -20.74 -4.01 5.76
C LEU A 532 -20.86 -2.51 6.05
N CYS A 533 -22.00 -2.08 6.61
CA CYS A 533 -22.21 -0.69 7.01
C CYS A 533 -21.27 -0.28 8.15
N VAL A 534 -21.14 -1.15 9.17
CA VAL A 534 -20.26 -0.90 10.32
C VAL A 534 -18.81 -0.79 9.83
N ILE A 535 -18.32 -1.72 9.01
CA ILE A 535 -16.94 -1.66 8.52
C ILE A 535 -16.65 -0.44 7.65
N CYS A 536 -17.58 -0.01 6.81
CA CYS A 536 -17.45 1.24 6.06
C CYS A 536 -17.30 2.44 7.01
N ALA A 537 -18.14 2.50 8.05
CA ALA A 537 -18.05 3.55 9.06
C ALA A 537 -16.75 3.47 9.87
N CYS A 538 -16.29 2.26 10.26
CA CYS A 538 -15.04 2.05 10.97
C CYS A 538 -13.83 2.50 10.14
N CYS A 539 -13.74 2.07 8.89
CA CYS A 539 -12.65 2.45 7.98
C CYS A 539 -12.62 3.96 7.76
N MET A 540 -13.79 4.58 7.59
CA MET A 540 -13.89 6.04 7.43
C MET A 540 -13.48 6.77 8.70
N ILE A 541 -14.02 6.39 9.87
CA ILE A 541 -13.70 7.04 11.15
C ILE A 541 -12.22 6.85 11.47
N GLY A 542 -11.71 5.61 11.50
CA GLY A 542 -10.33 5.33 11.85
C GLY A 542 -9.32 6.13 11.01
N SER A 543 -9.53 6.17 9.69
CA SER A 543 -8.64 6.91 8.79
C SER A 543 -8.73 8.44 8.88
N MET A 544 -9.74 9.01 9.56
CA MET A 544 -9.77 10.45 9.89
C MET A 544 -8.64 10.88 10.83
N ALA A 545 -8.03 9.95 11.58
CA ALA A 545 -6.93 10.25 12.50
C ALA A 545 -5.59 10.50 11.78
N GLN A 546 -5.42 9.97 10.57
CA GLN A 546 -4.15 10.00 9.84
C GLN A 546 -3.65 11.43 9.57
N THR A 547 -4.49 12.29 9.00
CA THR A 547 -4.12 13.68 8.69
C THR A 547 -3.82 14.52 9.94
N PRO A 548 -4.67 14.53 11.00
CA PRO A 548 -4.35 15.15 12.28
C PRO A 548 -3.01 14.69 12.86
N SER A 549 -2.71 13.39 12.85
CA SER A 549 -1.45 12.83 13.38
C SER A 549 -0.22 13.44 12.71
N VAL A 550 -0.23 13.56 11.38
CA VAL A 550 0.86 14.19 10.62
C VAL A 550 0.96 15.69 10.93
N ILE A 551 -0.17 16.38 11.05
CA ILE A 551 -0.19 17.81 11.38
C ILE A 551 0.38 18.07 12.78
N ILE A 552 0.07 17.24 13.76
CA ILE A 552 0.62 17.38 15.11
C ILE A 552 2.13 17.15 15.08
N LEU A 553 2.60 16.14 14.34
CA LEU A 553 4.03 15.89 14.16
C LEU A 553 4.75 17.11 13.58
N ILE A 554 4.24 17.68 12.49
CA ILE A 554 4.86 18.86 11.86
C ILE A 554 4.88 20.07 12.80
N ARG A 555 3.84 20.26 13.62
CA ARG A 555 3.72 21.40 14.55
C ARG A 555 4.54 21.24 15.84
N THR A 556 4.96 20.02 16.19
CA THR A 556 5.72 19.72 17.42
C THR A 556 7.23 19.77 17.21
N VAL A 557 7.69 19.80 15.96
CA VAL A 557 9.11 19.84 15.61
C VAL A 557 9.53 21.21 15.07
N SER A 558 10.82 21.52 15.14
CA SER A 558 11.34 22.76 14.56
C SER A 558 11.20 22.75 13.02
N PRO A 559 10.99 23.92 12.38
CA PRO A 559 10.81 24.02 10.93
C PRO A 559 11.92 23.34 10.11
N GLU A 560 13.16 23.45 10.57
CA GLU A 560 14.35 22.88 9.91
C GLU A 560 14.38 21.34 9.95
N LEU A 561 13.70 20.71 10.91
CA LEU A 561 13.67 19.27 11.10
C LEU A 561 12.38 18.61 10.59
N LYS A 562 11.42 19.38 10.05
CA LYS A 562 10.12 18.85 9.56
C LYS A 562 10.26 17.68 8.60
N SER A 563 11.02 17.86 7.52
CA SER A 563 11.24 16.82 6.51
C SER A 563 11.92 15.59 7.10
N TYR A 564 12.89 15.79 7.99
CA TYR A 564 13.59 14.71 8.68
C TYR A 564 12.67 13.93 9.62
N ALA A 565 11.83 14.64 10.38
CA ALA A 565 10.84 14.05 11.27
C ALA A 565 9.80 13.23 10.51
N LEU A 566 9.32 13.72 9.36
CA LEU A 566 8.48 12.93 8.46
C LEU A 566 9.22 11.68 7.95
N GLY A 567 10.51 11.80 7.61
CA GLY A 567 11.34 10.66 7.23
C GLY A 567 11.45 9.60 8.32
N VAL A 568 11.66 10.00 9.58
CA VAL A 568 11.69 9.09 10.74
C VAL A 568 10.32 8.45 10.97
N LEU A 569 9.23 9.21 10.87
CA LEU A 569 7.86 8.67 10.92
C LEU A 569 7.69 7.56 9.88
N PHE A 570 7.90 7.85 8.59
CA PHE A 570 7.69 6.87 7.52
C PHE A 570 8.62 5.65 7.62
N LEU A 571 9.86 5.83 8.11
CA LEU A 571 10.75 4.72 8.41
C LEU A 571 10.14 3.80 9.47
N LEU A 572 9.65 4.36 10.58
CA LEU A 572 9.06 3.57 11.67
C LEU A 572 7.72 2.96 11.26
N LEU A 573 6.92 3.63 10.44
CA LEU A 573 5.70 3.07 9.86
C LEU A 573 5.99 1.84 8.98
N ARG A 574 7.09 1.86 8.20
CA ARG A 574 7.50 0.71 7.37
C ARG A 574 8.10 -0.43 8.19
N LEU A 575 8.87 -0.12 9.24
CA LEU A 575 9.50 -1.12 10.10
C LEU A 575 8.53 -1.76 11.10
N LEU A 576 7.74 -0.94 11.80
CA LEU A 576 6.89 -1.36 12.92
C LEU A 576 5.43 -1.50 12.55
N GLY A 577 4.92 -0.65 11.64
CA GLY A 577 3.51 -0.65 11.27
C GLY A 577 3.08 -1.82 10.39
N LYS A 578 4.02 -2.50 9.72
CA LYS A 578 3.75 -3.65 8.84
C LYS A 578 4.24 -4.99 9.42
N LEU A 579 4.70 -5.00 10.68
CA LEU A 579 5.23 -6.17 11.38
C LEU A 579 4.15 -7.17 11.78
#